data_AF-A0A978UKC2-F1
#
_entry.id   AF-A0A978UKC2-F1
#
_cell.length_a   1.000
_cell.length_b   1.000
_cell.length_c   1.000
_cell.angle_alpha   90.00
_cell.angle_beta   90.00
_cell.angle_gamma   90.00
#
_symmetry.space_group_name_H-M   'P 1'
#
loop_
_entity.id
_entity.type
_entity.pdbx_description
1 polymer ?
#
loop_
_entity_poly.entity_id
_entity_poly.type
_entity_poly.pdbx_seq_one_letter_code
_entity_poly.pdbx_strand_id
1 'polypeptide(L)'
;MESFPEGGLPSKLKGLLVSKCTSLIKNRNDWNLRALQALEFFDFRDDANVKSFPGKDLLPPTLTWLSIGPLASLKRLDMKELQQLTSLKCLIIKECPKLKKLPRLPASLTCLTINECPALKKRCQREKGKDWNIISHIPRIHIDHEPV
;
A
#
# COMPACT_ATOMS: atom_id res chain seq x y z
N MET A 1 -4.47 21.40 8.78
CA MET A 1 -3.46 20.63 9.54
C MET A 1 -2.30 20.33 8.59
N GLU A 2 -1.10 20.78 8.92
CA GLU A 2 0.06 20.74 8.01
C GLU A 2 1.06 19.62 8.35
N SER A 3 1.00 19.09 9.56
CA SER A 3 1.82 17.99 10.07
C SER A 3 1.08 17.26 11.20
N PHE A 4 1.60 16.09 11.62
CA PHE A 4 1.23 15.52 12.92
C PHE A 4 1.70 16.45 14.06
N PRO A 5 1.03 16.45 15.22
CA PRO A 5 1.42 17.29 16.36
C PRO A 5 2.87 16.99 16.80
N GLU A 6 3.54 17.95 17.46
CA GLU A 6 4.95 17.82 17.92
C GLU A 6 5.19 16.63 18.87
N GLY A 7 4.14 16.10 19.50
CA GLY A 7 4.17 14.86 20.28
C GLY A 7 4.01 13.57 19.45
N GLY A 8 3.92 13.68 18.13
CA GLY A 8 3.68 12.57 17.20
C GLY A 8 2.29 11.95 17.28
N LEU A 9 2.13 10.82 16.62
CA LEU A 9 0.94 9.97 16.75
C LEU A 9 1.00 9.14 18.04
N PRO A 10 -0.15 8.79 18.66
CA PRO A 10 -0.16 7.96 19.86
C PRO A 10 0.53 6.61 19.64
N SER A 11 1.43 6.19 20.53
CA SER A 11 2.18 4.93 20.40
C SER A 11 1.31 3.67 20.41
N LYS A 12 0.09 3.75 20.96
CA LYS A 12 -0.91 2.68 21.00
C LYS A 12 -1.85 2.68 19.79
N LEU A 13 -1.63 3.55 18.80
CA LEU A 13 -2.47 3.66 17.62
C LEU A 13 -2.40 2.36 16.81
N LYS A 14 -3.55 1.69 16.64
CA LYS A 14 -3.66 0.45 15.86
C LYS A 14 -4.02 0.66 14.40
N GLY A 15 -4.74 1.73 14.11
CA GLY A 15 -5.22 2.04 12.77
C GLY A 15 -4.97 3.50 12.44
N LEU A 16 -4.44 3.75 11.24
CA LEU A 16 -4.28 5.09 10.71
C LEU A 16 -4.92 5.17 9.33
N LEU A 17 -5.81 6.13 9.15
CA LEU A 17 -6.38 6.48 7.85
C LEU A 17 -5.92 7.89 7.50
N VAL A 18 -5.30 8.04 6.33
CA VAL A 18 -4.91 9.33 5.78
C VAL A 18 -5.58 9.48 4.43
N SER A 19 -6.45 10.49 4.29
CA SER A 19 -7.18 10.75 3.06
C SER A 19 -7.28 12.24 2.76
N LYS A 20 -7.10 12.64 1.48
CA LYS A 20 -7.40 14.00 0.96
C LYS A 20 -6.78 15.14 1.80
N CYS A 21 -5.55 14.95 2.26
CA CYS A 21 -4.84 15.88 3.13
C CYS A 21 -3.56 16.38 2.44
N THR A 22 -3.72 17.25 1.44
CA THR A 22 -2.62 17.73 0.58
C THR A 22 -1.44 18.31 1.36
N SER A 23 -1.68 19.03 2.47
CA SER A 23 -0.61 19.55 3.33
C SER A 23 0.11 18.46 4.12
N LEU A 24 -0.61 17.49 4.68
CA LEU A 24 -0.02 16.39 5.47
C LEU A 24 0.84 15.46 4.60
N ILE A 25 0.46 15.28 3.34
CA ILE A 25 1.08 14.31 2.42
C ILE A 25 2.36 14.87 1.77
N LYS A 26 2.50 16.20 1.70
CA LYS A 26 3.76 16.85 1.30
C LYS A 26 4.94 16.37 2.16
N ASN A 27 4.70 16.23 3.47
CA ASN A 27 5.70 15.82 4.46
C ASN A 27 5.58 14.33 4.84
N ARG A 28 5.00 13.48 3.97
CA ARG A 28 4.76 12.06 4.29
C ARG A 28 6.00 11.24 4.63
N ASN A 29 7.18 11.71 4.25
CA ASN A 29 8.44 11.06 4.61
C ASN A 29 8.80 11.27 6.10
N ASP A 30 8.20 12.26 6.76
CA ASP A 30 8.48 12.62 8.16
C ASP A 30 7.51 11.96 9.14
N TRP A 31 6.53 11.19 8.65
CA TRP A 31 5.49 10.59 9.48
C TRP A 31 6.01 9.56 10.50
N ASN A 32 7.21 9.01 10.28
CA ASN A 32 7.85 8.03 11.16
C ASN A 32 6.89 6.92 11.65
N LEU A 33 6.00 6.42 10.78
CA LEU A 33 4.99 5.43 11.18
C LEU A 33 5.65 4.12 11.65
N ARG A 34 6.90 3.87 11.25
CA ARG A 34 7.72 2.77 11.74
C ARG A 34 7.92 2.78 13.26
N ALA A 35 7.84 3.93 13.92
CA ALA A 35 7.87 4.00 15.39
C ALA A 35 6.58 3.50 16.05
N LEU A 36 5.47 3.41 15.31
CA LEU A 36 4.18 2.96 15.83
C LEU A 36 4.10 1.43 15.83
N GLN A 37 4.75 0.82 16.83
CA GLN A 37 4.82 -0.65 16.98
C GLN A 37 3.46 -1.32 17.28
N ALA A 38 2.41 -0.54 17.54
CA ALA A 38 1.04 -1.05 17.66
C ALA A 38 0.24 -0.95 16.35
N LEU A 39 0.79 -0.32 15.30
CA LEU A 39 0.05 -0.04 14.07
C LEU A 39 -0.12 -1.33 13.25
N GLU A 40 -1.35 -1.74 13.09
CA GLU A 40 -1.76 -2.96 12.38
C GLU A 40 -2.45 -2.63 11.04
N PHE A 41 -3.16 -1.49 10.99
CA PHE A 41 -3.93 -1.06 9.84
C PHE A 41 -3.45 0.30 9.33
N PHE A 42 -3.18 0.39 8.02
CA PHE A 42 -2.90 1.65 7.36
C PHE A 42 -3.66 1.78 6.05
N ASP A 43 -4.41 2.88 5.91
CA ASP A 43 -5.11 3.25 4.68
C ASP A 43 -4.62 4.62 4.21
N PHE A 44 -4.00 4.65 3.04
CA PHE A 44 -3.43 5.85 2.44
C PHE A 44 -4.12 6.18 1.12
N ARG A 45 -4.86 7.30 1.11
CA ARG A 45 -5.63 7.79 -0.03
C ARG A 45 -5.22 9.22 -0.36
N ASP A 46 -4.94 9.51 -1.61
CA ASP A 46 -4.50 10.86 -2.00
C ASP A 46 -4.93 11.24 -3.42
N ASP A 47 -5.39 12.47 -3.59
CA ASP A 47 -5.62 13.06 -4.91
C ASP A 47 -4.35 13.70 -5.50
N ALA A 48 -3.30 13.89 -4.69
CA ALA A 48 -2.09 14.59 -5.08
C ALA A 48 -1.00 13.72 -5.75
N ASN A 49 0.07 14.39 -6.16
CA ASN A 49 1.11 13.93 -7.10
C ASN A 49 2.10 12.88 -6.52
N VAL A 50 1.64 11.94 -5.70
CA VAL A 50 2.47 10.86 -5.16
C VAL A 50 2.92 9.95 -6.30
N LYS A 51 4.19 10.07 -6.70
CA LYS A 51 4.79 9.27 -7.80
C LYS A 51 5.31 7.91 -7.32
N SER A 52 5.62 7.79 -6.03
CA SER A 52 6.13 6.57 -5.40
C SER A 52 5.68 6.45 -3.95
N PHE A 53 5.45 5.21 -3.51
CA PHE A 53 5.02 4.86 -2.16
C PHE A 53 5.44 3.40 -1.83
N PRO A 54 5.68 3.02 -0.57
CA PRO A 54 5.89 3.90 0.58
C PRO A 54 7.20 4.68 0.46
N GLY A 55 7.38 5.68 1.33
CA GLY A 55 8.70 6.27 1.55
C GLY A 55 9.62 5.27 2.26
N LYS A 56 10.94 5.48 2.15
CA LYS A 56 11.93 4.65 2.85
C LYS A 56 11.67 4.68 4.37
N ASP A 57 11.74 3.52 5.00
CA ASP A 57 11.53 3.30 6.43
C ASP A 57 10.21 3.87 6.97
N LEU A 58 9.21 4.09 6.09
CA LEU A 58 7.95 4.72 6.48
C LEU A 58 7.06 3.78 7.28
N LEU A 59 6.91 2.54 6.82
CA LEU A 59 5.90 1.61 7.31
C LEU A 59 6.46 0.68 8.42
N PRO A 60 5.71 0.42 9.51
CA PRO A 60 6.13 -0.52 10.52
C PRO A 60 5.92 -1.97 10.06
N PRO A 61 6.80 -2.92 10.47
CA PRO A 61 6.69 -4.34 10.12
C PRO A 61 5.48 -5.04 10.78
N THR A 62 4.80 -4.36 11.70
CA THR A 62 3.61 -4.84 12.43
C THR A 62 2.32 -4.72 11.61
N LEU A 63 2.35 -4.01 10.48
CA LEU A 63 1.17 -3.87 9.61
C LEU A 63 0.68 -5.24 9.16
N THR A 64 -0.61 -5.50 9.39
CA THR A 64 -1.35 -6.65 8.89
C THR A 64 -2.23 -6.29 7.71
N TRP A 65 -2.61 -5.00 7.60
CA TRP A 65 -3.47 -4.49 6.54
C TRP A 65 -2.94 -3.18 5.97
N LEU A 66 -2.76 -3.16 4.65
CA LEU A 66 -2.35 -1.98 3.91
C LEU A 66 -3.31 -1.71 2.75
N SER A 67 -3.94 -0.54 2.75
CA SER A 67 -4.76 -0.03 1.67
C SER A 67 -4.11 1.20 1.07
N ILE A 68 -4.01 1.23 -0.26
CA ILE A 68 -3.41 2.31 -1.02
C ILE A 68 -4.36 2.67 -2.15
N GLY A 69 -4.77 3.93 -2.22
CA GLY A 69 -5.61 4.43 -3.32
C GLY A 69 -6.88 5.15 -2.89
N PRO A 70 -7.43 6.04 -3.73
CA PRO A 70 -6.93 6.43 -5.07
C PRO A 70 -5.57 7.13 -5.02
N LEU A 71 -4.73 6.93 -6.05
CA LEU A 71 -3.44 7.61 -6.27
C LEU A 71 -3.15 7.76 -7.78
N ALA A 72 -3.74 8.78 -8.41
CA ALA A 72 -3.71 8.96 -9.87
C ALA A 72 -2.30 9.11 -10.48
N SER A 73 -1.33 9.56 -9.68
CA SER A 73 0.06 9.79 -10.11
C SER A 73 1.05 8.69 -9.72
N LEU A 74 0.61 7.64 -9.00
CA LEU A 74 1.50 6.59 -8.50
C LEU A 74 2.05 5.76 -9.66
N LYS A 75 3.39 5.73 -9.78
CA LYS A 75 4.08 4.96 -10.83
C LYS A 75 4.80 3.73 -10.28
N ARG A 76 5.20 3.77 -9.01
CA ARG A 76 6.08 2.76 -8.41
C ARG A 76 5.67 2.48 -6.97
N LEU A 77 5.62 1.20 -6.63
CA LEU A 77 5.70 0.76 -5.25
C LEU A 77 7.15 0.43 -4.89
N ASP A 78 7.64 0.87 -3.73
CA ASP A 78 9.00 0.55 -3.29
C ASP A 78 9.10 -0.94 -2.92
N MET A 79 10.00 -1.64 -3.60
CA MET A 79 10.17 -3.08 -3.46
C MET A 79 10.79 -3.46 -2.12
N LYS A 80 11.73 -2.67 -1.59
CA LYS A 80 12.44 -3.03 -0.37
C LYS A 80 11.53 -2.89 0.85
N GLU A 81 10.76 -1.80 0.90
CA GLU A 81 9.85 -1.54 2.02
C GLU A 81 8.72 -2.56 2.11
N LEU A 82 8.04 -2.86 1.00
CA LEU A 82 6.91 -3.80 1.05
C LEU A 82 7.33 -5.23 1.38
N GLN A 83 8.53 -5.65 0.97
CA GLN A 83 9.07 -6.96 1.37
C GLN A 83 9.40 -7.07 2.85
N GLN A 84 9.71 -5.95 3.53
CA GLN A 84 10.00 -5.93 4.97
C GLN A 84 8.74 -6.05 5.84
N LEU A 85 7.54 -5.92 5.26
CA LEU A 85 6.28 -6.04 5.97
C LEU A 85 5.94 -7.51 6.24
N THR A 86 6.74 -8.15 7.09
CA THR A 86 6.66 -9.59 7.38
C THR A 86 5.35 -9.99 8.04
N SER A 87 4.60 -9.05 8.64
CA SER A 87 3.27 -9.33 9.22
C SER A 87 2.10 -9.10 8.25
N LEU A 88 2.34 -8.55 7.06
CA LEU A 88 1.28 -8.08 6.18
C LEU A 88 0.44 -9.24 5.64
N LYS A 89 -0.86 -9.22 5.95
CA LYS A 89 -1.84 -10.25 5.55
C LYS A 89 -2.70 -9.83 4.39
N CYS A 90 -3.01 -8.54 4.29
CA CYS A 90 -3.89 -7.99 3.26
C CYS A 90 -3.28 -6.74 2.61
N LEU A 91 -3.21 -6.74 1.29
CA LEU A 91 -2.81 -5.60 0.48
C LEU A 91 -3.93 -5.24 -0.49
N ILE A 92 -4.36 -3.99 -0.43
CA ILE A 92 -5.38 -3.41 -1.31
C ILE A 92 -4.76 -2.26 -2.10
N ILE A 93 -4.87 -2.33 -3.42
CA ILE A 93 -4.46 -1.28 -4.34
C ILE A 93 -5.69 -0.87 -5.16
N LYS A 94 -6.10 0.38 -5.03
CA LYS A 94 -7.31 0.92 -5.66
C LYS A 94 -6.98 2.15 -6.50
N GLU A 95 -7.60 2.28 -7.67
CA GLU A 95 -7.60 3.53 -8.45
C GLU A 95 -6.19 4.12 -8.67
N CYS A 96 -5.24 3.26 -9.06
CA CYS A 96 -3.83 3.62 -9.33
C CYS A 96 -3.51 3.41 -10.83
N PRO A 97 -4.05 4.22 -11.75
CA PRO A 97 -4.01 3.96 -13.19
C PRO A 97 -2.59 3.99 -13.80
N LYS A 98 -1.66 4.72 -13.18
CA LYS A 98 -0.27 4.83 -13.65
C LYS A 98 0.67 3.78 -13.05
N LEU A 99 0.20 2.94 -12.13
CA LEU A 99 1.01 1.91 -11.49
C LEU A 99 1.14 0.72 -12.44
N LYS A 100 2.35 0.54 -12.98
CA LYS A 100 2.58 -0.41 -14.09
C LYS A 100 3.04 -1.80 -13.66
N LYS A 101 3.44 -2.01 -12.42
CA LYS A 101 3.97 -3.29 -11.95
C LYS A 101 3.82 -3.42 -10.44
N LEU A 102 3.64 -4.65 -9.98
CA LEU A 102 3.77 -4.96 -8.56
C LEU A 102 5.25 -5.14 -8.19
N PRO A 103 5.64 -4.78 -6.96
CA PRO A 103 6.90 -5.24 -6.39
C PRO A 103 6.77 -6.72 -5.99
N ARG A 104 7.88 -7.29 -5.52
CA ARG A 104 7.79 -8.55 -4.77
C ARG A 104 6.99 -8.32 -3.50
N LEU A 105 6.06 -9.22 -3.23
CA LEU A 105 5.17 -9.15 -2.08
C LEU A 105 5.75 -9.95 -0.91
N PRO A 106 5.41 -9.61 0.35
CA PRO A 106 5.85 -10.38 1.51
C PRO A 106 5.19 -11.77 1.51
N ALA A 107 5.93 -12.79 1.95
CA ALA A 107 5.46 -14.17 1.98
C ALA A 107 4.29 -14.42 2.95
N SER A 108 4.05 -13.49 3.87
CA SER A 108 2.93 -13.53 4.81
C SER A 108 1.58 -13.12 4.21
N LEU A 109 1.59 -12.61 2.97
CA LEU A 109 0.41 -12.05 2.33
C LEU A 109 -0.59 -13.15 1.98
N THR A 110 -1.81 -13.00 2.50
CA THR A 110 -2.90 -13.97 2.30
C THR A 110 -4.01 -13.44 1.40
N CYS A 111 -4.08 -12.12 1.25
CA CYS A 111 -5.11 -11.43 0.50
C CYS A 111 -4.49 -10.30 -0.34
N LEU A 112 -4.81 -10.29 -1.64
CA LEU A 112 -4.47 -9.22 -2.57
C LEU A 112 -5.74 -8.74 -3.28
N THR A 113 -5.98 -7.44 -3.28
CA THR A 113 -7.05 -6.82 -4.06
C THR A 113 -6.49 -5.72 -4.95
N ILE A 114 -6.80 -5.79 -6.25
CA ILE A 114 -6.40 -4.78 -7.24
C ILE A 114 -7.67 -4.32 -7.96
N ASN A 115 -8.13 -3.10 -7.67
CA ASN A 115 -9.32 -2.54 -8.32
C ASN A 115 -8.96 -1.25 -9.06
N GLU A 116 -9.55 -1.06 -10.23
CA GLU A 116 -9.44 0.16 -11.02
C GLU A 116 -7.98 0.54 -11.33
N CYS A 117 -7.14 -0.49 -11.49
CA CYS A 117 -5.72 -0.37 -11.83
C CYS A 117 -5.46 -1.06 -13.17
N PRO A 118 -5.83 -0.46 -14.32
CA PRO A 118 -5.86 -1.14 -15.62
C PRO A 118 -4.51 -1.76 -16.02
N ALA A 119 -3.40 -1.09 -15.74
CA ALA A 119 -2.07 -1.61 -16.04
C ALA A 119 -1.69 -2.81 -15.16
N LEU A 120 -2.03 -2.79 -13.87
CA LEU A 120 -1.81 -3.93 -12.97
C LEU A 120 -2.74 -5.09 -13.31
N LYS A 121 -4.03 -4.84 -13.53
CA LYS A 121 -5.02 -5.85 -13.93
C LYS A 121 -4.52 -6.67 -15.11
N LYS A 122 -4.04 -6.00 -16.17
CA LYS A 122 -3.51 -6.70 -17.35
C LYS A 122 -2.29 -7.57 -17.04
N ARG A 123 -1.42 -7.15 -16.12
CA ARG A 123 -0.22 -7.90 -15.73
C ARG A 123 -0.49 -9.00 -14.71
N CYS A 124 -1.51 -8.84 -13.89
CA CYS A 124 -1.94 -9.79 -12.87
C CYS A 124 -3.04 -10.73 -13.38
N GLN A 125 -3.38 -10.66 -14.67
CA GLN A 125 -4.37 -11.55 -15.27
C GLN A 125 -3.98 -13.01 -15.02
N ARG A 126 -4.92 -13.81 -14.51
CA ARG A 126 -4.70 -15.22 -14.22
C ARG A 126 -4.15 -15.97 -15.43
N GLU A 127 -3.08 -16.74 -15.20
CA GLU A 127 -2.34 -17.60 -16.15
C GLU A 127 -1.70 -16.89 -17.36
N LYS A 128 -2.13 -15.68 -17.72
CA LYS A 128 -1.68 -14.93 -18.91
C LYS A 128 -0.81 -13.72 -18.57
N GLY A 129 -0.99 -13.18 -17.38
CA GLY A 129 -0.35 -11.96 -16.92
C GLY A 129 1.11 -12.18 -16.56
N LYS A 130 1.98 -11.24 -16.96
CA LYS A 130 3.43 -11.29 -16.69
C LYS A 130 3.80 -11.32 -15.20
N ASP A 131 2.92 -10.82 -14.34
CA ASP A 131 3.11 -10.77 -12.89
C ASP A 131 2.27 -11.86 -12.18
N TRP A 132 1.59 -12.76 -12.90
CA TRP A 132 0.76 -13.79 -12.28
C TRP A 132 1.57 -14.71 -11.37
N ASN A 133 2.77 -15.12 -11.79
CA ASN A 133 3.69 -15.93 -10.98
C ASN A 133 4.14 -15.24 -9.69
N ILE A 134 4.04 -13.91 -9.61
CA ILE A 134 4.36 -13.15 -8.39
C ILE A 134 3.23 -13.27 -7.38
N ILE A 135 1.97 -13.43 -7.82
CA ILE A 135 0.80 -13.38 -6.95
C ILE A 135 0.08 -14.73 -6.81
N SER A 136 0.36 -15.70 -7.68
CA SER A 136 -0.36 -16.98 -7.77
C SER A 136 -0.26 -17.86 -6.52
N HIS A 137 0.68 -17.57 -5.62
CA HIS A 137 0.82 -18.27 -4.34
C HIS A 137 -0.10 -17.70 -3.24
N ILE A 138 -0.76 -16.56 -3.50
CA ILE A 138 -1.63 -15.88 -2.53
C ILE A 138 -3.00 -16.57 -2.54
N PRO A 139 -3.51 -17.03 -1.37
CA PRO A 139 -4.78 -17.76 -1.30
C PRO A 139 -6.03 -17.00 -1.76
N ARG A 140 -6.06 -15.67 -1.60
CA ARG A 140 -7.23 -14.84 -1.96
C ARG A 140 -6.80 -13.68 -2.83
N ILE A 141 -7.18 -13.71 -4.11
CA ILE A 141 -6.87 -12.67 -5.08
C ILE A 141 -8.19 -12.15 -5.64
N HIS A 142 -8.39 -10.83 -5.59
CA HIS A 142 -9.51 -10.16 -6.23
C HIS A 142 -8.99 -9.10 -7.21
N ILE A 143 -9.51 -9.08 -8.43
CA ILE A 143 -9.18 -8.11 -9.45
C ILE A 143 -10.47 -7.50 -9.99
N ASP A 144 -10.65 -6.18 -9.83
CA ASP A 144 -11.88 -5.45 -10.16
C ASP A 144 -13.14 -6.12 -9.59
N HIS A 145 -13.11 -6.41 -8.28
CA HIS A 145 -14.19 -7.05 -7.52
C HIS A 145 -14.47 -8.53 -7.86
N GLU A 146 -13.76 -9.11 -8.83
CA GLU A 146 -13.89 -10.52 -9.19
C GLU A 146 -12.80 -11.38 -8.53
N PRO A 147 -13.12 -12.53 -7.92
CA PRO A 147 -12.11 -13.50 -7.49
C PRO A 147 -11.44 -14.14 -8.72
N VAL A 148 -10.14 -14.40 -8.65
CA VAL A 148 -9.36 -15.02 -9.74
C VAL A 148 -8.59 -16.26 -9.32
#